data_AF-A0A6C0D6S6-F1
#
_entry.id   AF-A0A6C0D6S6-F1
#
_cell.length_a   1.000
_cell.length_b   1.000
_cell.length_c   1.000
_cell.angle_alpha   90.00
_cell.angle_beta   90.00
_cell.angle_gamma   90.00
#
_symmetry.space_group_name_H-M   'P 1'
#
loop_
_entity.id
_entity.type
_entity.pdbx_description
1 polymer ?
#
loop_
_entity_poly.entity_id
_entity_poly.type
_entity_poly.pdbx_seq_one_letter_code
_entity_poly.pdbx_strand_id
1 'polypeptide(L)'
;MNNVIVQIKKDIIPIRKYIKENSIDIILTNIEELELEPKNKLVIRSRFFTLFNKYKKESKAYQTIYNFTRLVITFGSISIPSLLSIEAFVDKSISFWFVWTISLLVSMLNAYVSLFKIDKNYYSFTALYEQMSSEFWQYNSLCGRYSGFYTHSEPTHKNQYIYFMNNIEKIQMRSIEETYIKVSDNSKEKKDTGITTVPPSINRELFENPPPELLEFINNMNKKKENSPRNE
;
A
#
# COMPACT_ATOMS: atom_id res chain seq x y z
N MET A 1 1.17 -29.27 -29.80
CA MET A 1 0.85 -28.33 -28.70
C MET A 1 2.07 -27.58 -28.16
N ASN A 2 3.20 -28.23 -27.87
CA ASN A 2 4.39 -27.56 -27.30
C ASN A 2 4.98 -26.43 -28.18
N ASN A 3 5.04 -26.60 -29.51
CA ASN A 3 5.56 -25.56 -30.41
C ASN A 3 4.69 -24.29 -30.46
N VAL A 4 3.37 -24.42 -30.32
CA VAL A 4 2.44 -23.27 -30.32
C VAL A 4 2.59 -22.47 -29.02
N ILE A 5 2.77 -23.14 -27.87
CA ILE A 5 2.98 -22.48 -26.58
C ILE A 5 4.35 -21.77 -26.53
N VAL A 6 5.38 -22.35 -27.14
CA VAL A 6 6.72 -21.74 -27.24
C VAL A 6 6.69 -20.50 -28.13
N GLN A 7 5.99 -20.54 -29.27
CA GLN A 7 5.84 -19.39 -30.15
C GLN A 7 5.04 -18.26 -29.49
N ILE A 8 3.91 -18.61 -28.85
CA ILE A 8 3.07 -17.66 -28.10
C ILE A 8 3.87 -17.00 -26.96
N LYS A 9 4.67 -17.76 -26.19
CA LYS A 9 5.55 -17.16 -25.16
C LYS A 9 6.58 -16.21 -25.77
N LYS A 10 7.19 -16.59 -26.90
CA LYS A 10 8.24 -15.82 -27.57
C LYS A 10 7.72 -14.48 -28.09
N ASP A 11 6.46 -14.41 -28.51
CA ASP A 11 5.85 -13.18 -29.03
C ASP A 11 5.18 -12.35 -27.91
N ILE A 12 4.61 -12.97 -26.88
CA ILE A 12 3.97 -12.25 -25.76
C ILE A 12 4.98 -11.52 -24.87
N ILE A 13 6.15 -12.11 -24.60
CA ILE A 13 7.17 -11.50 -23.74
C ILE A 13 7.66 -10.13 -24.27
N PRO A 14 8.04 -9.98 -25.56
CA PRO A 14 8.44 -8.69 -26.10
C PRO A 14 7.27 -7.71 -26.20
N ILE A 15 6.04 -8.16 -26.52
CA ILE A 15 4.84 -7.30 -26.54
C ILE A 15 4.54 -6.74 -25.15
N ARG A 16 4.58 -7.57 -24.12
CA ARG A 16 4.34 -7.14 -22.73
C ARG A 16 5.43 -6.19 -22.24
N LYS A 17 6.67 -6.37 -22.71
CA LYS A 17 7.78 -5.44 -22.44
C LYS A 17 7.56 -4.11 -23.16
N TYR A 18 7.19 -4.13 -24.44
CA TYR A 18 6.89 -2.97 -25.27
C TYR A 18 5.73 -2.12 -24.72
N ILE A 19 4.61 -2.75 -24.34
CA ILE A 19 3.45 -2.07 -23.73
C ILE A 19 3.85 -1.46 -22.37
N LYS A 20 4.69 -2.14 -21.58
CA LYS A 20 5.14 -1.62 -20.28
C LYS A 20 6.15 -0.47 -20.42
N GLU A 21 6.94 -0.45 -21.49
CA GLU A 21 7.85 0.65 -21.85
C GLU A 21 7.06 1.89 -22.32
N ASN A 22 6.15 1.73 -23.29
CA ASN A 22 5.35 2.81 -23.91
C ASN A 22 4.04 3.19 -23.20
N SER A 23 3.66 2.50 -22.11
CA SER A 23 2.46 2.81 -21.32
C SER A 23 2.30 4.29 -20.97
N ILE A 24 3.41 4.98 -20.76
CA ILE A 24 3.42 6.40 -20.41
C ILE A 24 3.00 7.27 -21.60
N ASP A 25 3.54 6.98 -22.78
CA ASP A 25 3.24 7.74 -23.99
C ASP A 25 1.78 7.53 -24.42
N ILE A 26 1.27 6.30 -24.28
CA ILE A 26 -0.13 5.96 -24.54
C ILE A 26 -1.06 6.76 -23.61
N ILE A 27 -0.73 6.83 -22.32
CA ILE A 27 -1.49 7.62 -21.34
C ILE A 27 -1.48 9.10 -21.72
N LEU A 28 -0.33 9.64 -22.15
CA LEU A 28 -0.22 11.04 -22.58
C LEU A 28 -1.06 11.33 -23.81
N THR A 29 -0.99 10.49 -24.84
CA THR A 29 -1.81 10.62 -26.06
C THR A 29 -3.30 10.59 -25.72
N ASN A 30 -3.73 9.65 -24.87
CA ASN A 30 -5.13 9.56 -24.46
C ASN A 30 -5.59 10.81 -23.69
N ILE A 31 -4.73 11.40 -22.86
CA ILE A 31 -5.06 12.66 -22.15
C ILE A 31 -5.22 13.82 -23.13
N GLU A 32 -4.44 13.85 -24.22
CA GLU A 32 -4.53 14.88 -25.25
C GLU A 32 -5.83 14.77 -26.05
N GLU A 33 -6.33 13.55 -26.28
CA GLU A 33 -7.60 13.26 -26.97
C GLU A 33 -8.87 13.62 -26.17
N LEU A 34 -8.79 13.74 -24.84
CA LEU A 34 -9.95 14.06 -23.99
C LEU A 34 -10.54 15.45 -24.30
N GLU A 35 -11.87 15.58 -24.32
CA GLU A 35 -12.56 16.87 -24.48
C GLU A 35 -12.58 17.71 -23.19
N LEU A 36 -11.39 18.10 -22.71
CA LEU A 36 -11.19 18.88 -21.49
C LEU A 36 -10.66 20.28 -21.79
N GLU A 37 -10.92 21.20 -20.86
CA GLU A 37 -10.29 22.53 -20.88
C GLU A 37 -8.75 22.39 -20.83
N PRO A 38 -7.99 23.16 -21.64
CA PRO A 38 -6.53 23.05 -21.72
C PRO A 38 -5.85 23.20 -20.36
N LYS A 39 -6.38 24.05 -19.48
CA LYS A 39 -5.87 24.21 -18.11
C LYS A 39 -5.98 22.91 -17.30
N ASN A 40 -7.11 22.21 -17.36
CA ASN A 40 -7.33 20.96 -16.63
C ASN A 40 -6.43 19.84 -17.17
N LYS A 41 -6.21 19.78 -18.49
CA LYS A 41 -5.24 18.85 -19.10
C LYS A 41 -3.83 19.04 -18.55
N LEU A 42 -3.38 20.29 -18.40
CA LEU A 42 -2.06 20.61 -17.83
C LEU A 42 -1.95 20.19 -16.36
N VAL A 43 -3.02 20.35 -15.57
CA VAL A 43 -3.01 19.91 -14.15
C VAL A 43 -2.94 18.38 -14.06
N ILE A 44 -3.69 17.64 -14.88
CA ILE A 44 -3.57 16.17 -14.94
C ILE A 44 -2.14 15.80 -15.34
N ARG A 45 -1.63 16.38 -16.43
CA ARG A 45 -0.30 16.08 -16.93
C ARG A 45 0.78 16.37 -15.90
N SER A 46 0.73 17.51 -15.22
CA SER A 46 1.75 17.85 -14.21
C SER A 46 1.63 16.95 -12.96
N ARG A 47 0.42 16.78 -12.41
CA ARG A 47 0.22 16.08 -11.14
C ARG A 47 0.20 14.57 -11.29
N PHE A 48 -0.71 14.04 -12.12
CA PHE A 48 -0.91 12.61 -12.29
C PHE A 48 0.34 11.94 -12.85
N PHE A 49 0.94 12.50 -13.90
CA PHE A 49 2.14 11.93 -14.53
C PHE A 49 3.32 11.84 -13.56
N THR A 50 3.56 12.89 -12.79
CA THR A 50 4.66 12.93 -11.82
C THR A 50 4.49 11.84 -10.77
N LEU A 51 3.28 11.67 -10.25
CA LEU A 51 2.96 10.61 -9.29
C LEU A 51 3.06 9.22 -9.92
N PHE A 52 2.47 9.04 -11.10
CA PHE A 52 2.46 7.76 -11.81
C PHE A 52 3.89 7.28 -12.14
N ASN A 53 4.74 8.18 -12.66
CA ASN A 53 6.12 7.83 -13.01
C ASN A 53 6.96 7.56 -11.75
N LYS A 54 6.74 8.31 -10.67
CA LYS A 54 7.38 8.04 -9.37
C LYS A 54 7.05 6.63 -8.89
N TYR A 55 5.76 6.27 -8.83
CA TYR A 55 5.34 4.95 -8.36
C TYR A 55 5.80 3.81 -9.29
N LYS A 56 5.82 4.03 -10.61
CA LYS A 56 6.37 3.07 -11.58
C LYS A 56 7.85 2.80 -11.32
N LYS A 57 8.64 3.85 -11.10
CA LYS A 57 10.08 3.74 -10.83
C LYS A 57 10.35 3.03 -9.50
N GLU A 58 9.66 3.44 -8.45
CA GLU A 58 9.79 2.84 -7.12
C GLU A 58 9.36 1.37 -7.13
N SER A 59 8.21 1.03 -7.72
CA SER A 59 7.75 -0.36 -7.85
C SER A 59 8.77 -1.25 -8.57
N LYS A 60 9.35 -0.79 -9.69
CA LYS A 60 10.40 -1.53 -10.40
C LYS A 60 11.67 -1.72 -9.56
N ALA A 61 12.12 -0.68 -8.86
CA ALA A 61 13.30 -0.75 -8.00
C ALA A 61 13.11 -1.78 -6.88
N TYR A 62 12.00 -1.69 -6.16
CA TYR A 62 11.67 -2.65 -5.11
C TYR A 62 11.45 -4.07 -5.65
N GLN A 63 10.89 -4.23 -6.84
CA GLN A 63 10.77 -5.53 -7.50
C GLN A 63 12.14 -6.18 -7.74
N THR A 64 13.10 -5.42 -8.26
CA THR A 64 14.46 -5.93 -8.51
C THR A 64 15.16 -6.28 -7.21
N ILE A 65 15.10 -5.40 -6.21
CA ILE A 65 15.74 -5.63 -4.90
C ILE A 65 15.13 -6.87 -4.23
N TYR A 66 13.80 -6.96 -4.17
CA TYR A 66 13.09 -8.09 -3.58
C TYR A 66 13.48 -9.41 -4.24
N ASN A 67 13.41 -9.49 -5.57
CA ASN A 67 13.78 -10.69 -6.30
C ASN A 67 15.25 -11.07 -6.09
N PHE A 68 16.16 -10.09 -6.15
CA PHE A 68 17.59 -10.33 -5.94
C PHE A 68 17.86 -10.86 -4.54
N THR A 69 17.37 -10.19 -3.49
CA THR A 69 17.64 -10.62 -2.12
C THR A 69 16.98 -11.97 -1.83
N ARG A 70 15.79 -12.23 -2.35
CA ARG A 70 15.13 -13.54 -2.21
C ARG A 70 15.93 -14.66 -2.87
N LEU A 71 16.51 -14.41 -4.05
CA LEU A 71 17.40 -15.37 -4.70
C LEU A 71 18.63 -15.64 -3.84
N VAL A 72 19.32 -14.60 -3.38
CA VAL A 72 20.54 -14.77 -2.57
C VAL A 72 20.26 -15.53 -1.27
N ILE A 73 19.18 -15.19 -0.55
CA ILE A 73 18.80 -15.90 0.68
C ILE A 73 18.48 -17.37 0.40
N THR A 74 17.76 -17.66 -0.70
CA THR A 74 17.37 -19.03 -1.05
C THR A 74 18.59 -19.86 -1.45
N PHE A 75 19.44 -19.33 -2.33
CA PHE A 75 20.68 -20.02 -2.72
C PHE A 75 21.61 -20.21 -1.54
N GLY A 76 21.85 -19.16 -0.75
CA GLY A 76 22.72 -19.24 0.42
C GLY A 76 22.27 -20.27 1.45
N SER A 77 20.96 -20.38 1.68
CA SER A 77 20.40 -21.37 2.61
C SER A 77 20.62 -22.82 2.15
N ILE A 78 20.66 -23.07 0.85
CA ILE A 78 20.93 -24.40 0.28
C ILE A 78 22.44 -24.65 0.18
N SER A 79 23.23 -23.61 -0.09
CA SER A 79 24.68 -23.69 -0.20
C SER A 79 25.36 -24.07 1.11
N ILE A 80 24.91 -23.54 2.25
CA ILE A 80 25.53 -23.82 3.56
C ILE A 80 25.57 -25.34 3.89
N PRO A 81 24.45 -26.09 3.93
CA PRO A 81 24.48 -27.53 4.21
C PRO A 81 25.21 -28.32 3.11
N SER A 82 25.15 -27.86 1.86
CA SER A 82 25.83 -28.51 0.75
C SER A 82 27.36 -28.40 0.85
N LEU A 83 27.85 -27.22 1.26
CA LEU A 83 29.28 -26.99 1.48
C LEU A 83 29.79 -27.74 2.70
N LEU A 84 29.03 -27.76 3.79
CA LEU A 84 29.36 -28.59 4.95
C LEU A 84 29.50 -30.07 4.58
N SER A 85 28.68 -30.56 3.64
CA SER A 85 28.79 -31.94 3.15
C SER A 85 30.07 -32.22 2.35
N ILE A 86 30.67 -31.22 1.68
CA ILE A 86 31.86 -31.40 0.84
C ILE A 86 33.18 -31.21 1.62
N GLU A 87 33.12 -30.73 2.86
CA GLU A 87 34.27 -30.57 3.76
C GLU A 87 35.07 -31.86 3.97
N ALA A 88 34.50 -33.03 3.66
CA ALA A 88 35.19 -34.31 3.68
C ALA A 88 36.23 -34.48 2.55
N PHE A 89 36.09 -33.73 1.45
CA PHE A 89 36.89 -33.91 0.22
C PHE A 89 37.76 -32.69 -0.14
N VAL A 90 37.55 -31.55 0.52
CA VAL A 90 38.24 -30.27 0.26
C VAL A 90 39.05 -29.86 1.49
N ASP A 91 40.10 -29.06 1.30
CA ASP A 91 40.87 -28.47 2.40
C ASP A 91 39.97 -27.77 3.42
N LYS A 92 39.98 -28.30 4.65
CA LYS A 92 39.12 -27.86 5.75
C LYS A 92 39.22 -26.37 6.03
N SER A 93 40.42 -25.81 5.96
CA SER A 93 40.67 -24.39 6.22
C SER A 93 39.95 -23.48 5.24
N ILE A 94 39.99 -23.81 3.94
CA ILE A 94 39.36 -22.98 2.90
C ILE A 94 37.84 -23.09 3.00
N SER A 95 37.31 -24.30 3.12
CA SER A 95 35.86 -24.50 3.22
C SER A 95 35.27 -23.78 4.44
N PHE A 96 35.96 -23.83 5.60
CA PHE A 96 35.52 -23.15 6.82
C PHE A 96 35.33 -21.64 6.61
N TRP A 97 36.34 -20.94 6.07
CA TRP A 97 36.24 -19.49 5.85
C TRP A 97 35.15 -19.12 4.84
N PHE A 98 34.96 -19.94 3.80
CA PHE A 98 33.89 -19.74 2.82
C PHE A 98 32.49 -19.92 3.42
N VAL A 99 32.26 -21.04 4.11
CA VAL A 99 30.97 -21.33 4.76
C VAL A 99 30.64 -20.26 5.79
N TRP A 100 31.62 -19.89 6.62
CA TRP A 100 31.45 -18.84 7.62
C TRP A 100 31.07 -17.50 6.97
N THR A 101 31.78 -17.07 5.93
CA THR A 101 31.50 -15.81 5.24
C THR A 101 30.11 -15.79 4.57
N ILE A 102 29.75 -16.87 3.88
CA ILE A 102 28.42 -17.01 3.24
C ILE A 102 27.32 -16.98 4.30
N SER A 103 27.50 -17.66 5.44
CA SER A 103 26.52 -17.70 6.52
C SER A 103 26.25 -16.32 7.12
N LEU A 104 27.30 -15.51 7.32
CA LEU A 104 27.15 -14.13 7.79
C LEU A 104 26.49 -13.24 6.75
N LEU A 105 26.86 -13.38 5.47
CA LEU A 105 26.27 -12.59 4.38
C LEU A 105 24.76 -12.85 4.25
N VAL A 106 24.33 -14.11 4.25
CA VAL A 106 22.92 -14.49 4.17
C VAL A 106 22.14 -13.96 5.37
N SER A 107 22.71 -14.08 6.56
CA SER A 107 22.09 -13.59 7.80
C SER A 107 21.94 -12.06 7.78
N MET A 108 22.97 -11.35 7.33
CA MET A 108 22.95 -9.88 7.20
C MET A 108 21.94 -9.41 6.15
N LEU A 109 21.86 -10.09 5.00
CA LEU A 109 20.86 -9.79 3.96
C LEU A 109 19.43 -10.04 4.45
N ASN A 110 19.21 -11.11 5.22
CA ASN A 110 17.90 -11.38 5.80
C ASN A 110 17.52 -10.31 6.83
N ALA A 111 18.46 -9.90 7.69
CA ALA A 111 18.26 -8.79 8.62
C ALA A 111 17.97 -7.47 7.87
N TYR A 112 18.66 -7.20 6.77
CA TYR A 112 18.43 -6.04 5.92
C TYR A 112 17.02 -6.01 5.33
N VAL A 113 16.53 -7.13 4.79
CA VAL A 113 15.14 -7.23 4.28
C VAL A 113 14.11 -6.93 5.37
N SER A 114 14.32 -7.49 6.56
CA SER A 114 13.44 -7.28 7.71
C SER A 114 13.44 -5.83 8.18
N LEU A 115 14.63 -5.23 8.34
CA LEU A 115 14.80 -3.86 8.83
C LEU A 115 14.13 -2.84 7.90
N PHE A 116 14.33 -2.97 6.59
CA PHE A 116 13.75 -2.06 5.59
C PHE A 116 12.34 -2.46 5.16
N LYS A 117 11.77 -3.54 5.71
CA LYS A 117 10.46 -4.09 5.35
C LYS A 117 10.28 -4.16 3.83
N ILE A 118 11.32 -4.66 3.13
CA ILE A 118 11.37 -4.67 1.66
C ILE A 118 10.17 -5.43 1.08
N ASP A 119 9.75 -6.51 1.74
CA ASP A 119 8.58 -7.30 1.36
C ASP A 119 7.31 -6.44 1.32
N LYS A 120 7.02 -5.72 2.41
CA LYS A 120 5.84 -4.87 2.53
C LYS A 120 5.88 -3.76 1.48
N ASN A 121 7.02 -3.08 1.36
CA ASN A 121 7.18 -1.96 0.43
C ASN A 121 7.00 -2.41 -1.02
N TYR A 122 7.52 -3.60 -1.38
CA TYR A 122 7.33 -4.17 -2.71
C TYR A 122 5.84 -4.34 -3.06
N TYR A 123 5.06 -4.96 -2.18
CA TYR A 123 3.62 -5.14 -2.42
C TYR A 123 2.87 -3.82 -2.45
N SER A 124 3.16 -2.91 -1.50
CA SER A 124 2.50 -1.61 -1.42
C SER A 124 2.73 -0.77 -2.69
N PHE A 125 3.98 -0.57 -3.13
CA PHE A 125 4.26 0.25 -4.32
C PHE A 125 3.72 -0.36 -5.61
N THR A 126 3.77 -1.69 -5.73
CA THR A 126 3.20 -2.39 -6.89
C THR A 126 1.67 -2.24 -6.92
N ALA A 127 1.00 -2.42 -5.79
CA ALA A 127 -0.45 -2.24 -5.68
C ALA A 127 -0.85 -0.78 -5.96
N LEU A 128 -0.11 0.20 -5.45
CA LEU A 128 -0.36 1.62 -5.70
C LEU A 128 -0.24 1.98 -7.18
N TYR A 129 0.81 1.49 -7.85
CA TYR A 129 0.98 1.70 -9.29
C TYR A 129 -0.21 1.12 -10.09
N GLU A 130 -0.61 -0.12 -9.80
CA GLU A 130 -1.73 -0.76 -10.49
C GLU A 130 -3.07 -0.05 -10.18
N GLN A 131 -3.28 0.40 -8.95
CA GLN A 131 -4.46 1.18 -8.57
C GLN A 131 -4.52 2.51 -9.34
N MET A 132 -3.41 3.26 -9.40
CA MET A 132 -3.33 4.52 -10.16
C MET A 132 -3.59 4.30 -11.66
N SER A 133 -3.04 3.22 -12.21
CA SER A 133 -3.30 2.82 -13.60
C SER A 133 -4.77 2.52 -13.83
N SER A 134 -5.40 1.74 -12.94
CA SER A 134 -6.81 1.37 -13.05
C SER A 134 -7.73 2.60 -12.98
N GLU A 135 -7.48 3.53 -12.05
CA GLU A 135 -8.27 4.77 -11.93
C GLU A 135 -8.17 5.63 -13.19
N PHE A 136 -6.98 5.72 -13.80
CA PHE A 136 -6.80 6.42 -15.07
C PHE A 136 -7.64 5.79 -16.19
N TRP A 137 -7.56 4.47 -16.35
CA TRP A 137 -8.34 3.78 -17.39
C TRP A 137 -9.85 3.90 -17.17
N GLN A 138 -10.32 3.81 -15.93
CA GLN A 138 -11.73 3.99 -15.61
C GLN A 138 -12.22 5.41 -15.97
N TYR A 139 -11.43 6.44 -15.67
CA TYR A 139 -11.75 7.81 -16.05
C TYR A 139 -11.72 8.01 -17.57
N ASN A 140 -10.72 7.45 -18.25
CA ASN A 140 -10.54 7.59 -19.70
C ASN A 140 -11.67 6.91 -20.50
N SER A 141 -12.16 5.76 -20.04
CA SER A 141 -13.28 5.06 -20.69
C SER A 141 -14.65 5.46 -20.15
N LEU A 142 -14.74 6.43 -19.23
CA LEU A 142 -15.98 6.80 -18.52
C LEU A 142 -16.72 5.57 -17.96
N CYS A 143 -15.98 4.65 -17.35
CA CYS A 143 -16.55 3.39 -16.86
C CYS A 143 -16.47 3.27 -15.34
N GLY A 144 -17.17 2.28 -14.79
CA GLY A 144 -17.17 2.00 -13.36
C GLY A 144 -17.75 3.16 -12.56
N ARG A 145 -16.95 3.72 -11.64
CA ARG A 145 -17.36 4.86 -10.81
C ARG A 145 -17.60 6.12 -11.64
N TYR A 146 -17.03 6.15 -12.84
CA TYR A 146 -17.12 7.27 -13.77
C TYR A 146 -18.19 7.09 -14.86
N SER A 147 -19.09 6.12 -14.73
CA SER A 147 -20.16 5.88 -15.73
C SER A 147 -21.43 6.72 -15.49
N GLY A 148 -21.37 7.77 -14.66
CA GLY A 148 -22.53 8.57 -14.27
C GLY A 148 -23.06 8.29 -12.86
N PHE A 149 -22.38 7.44 -12.08
CA PHE A 149 -22.77 7.16 -10.69
C PHE A 149 -22.80 8.42 -9.80
N TYR A 150 -21.89 9.37 -10.05
CA TYR A 150 -21.75 10.60 -9.25
C TYR A 150 -22.57 11.79 -9.75
N THR A 151 -23.27 11.67 -10.88
CA THR A 151 -24.06 12.79 -11.41
C THR A 151 -25.29 12.33 -12.14
N HIS A 152 -26.42 13.00 -11.89
CA HIS A 152 -27.72 12.74 -12.54
C HIS A 152 -27.77 13.22 -14.01
N SER A 153 -26.65 13.66 -14.58
CA SER A 153 -26.51 14.12 -15.95
C SER A 153 -25.62 13.17 -16.76
N GLU A 154 -25.60 13.34 -18.08
CA GLU A 154 -24.78 12.51 -18.95
C GLU A 154 -23.29 12.54 -18.52
N PRO A 155 -22.65 11.36 -18.41
CA PRO A 155 -21.28 11.26 -17.96
C PRO A 155 -20.34 11.89 -18.99
N THR A 156 -19.80 13.06 -18.67
CA THR A 156 -18.77 13.72 -19.46
C THR A 156 -17.46 13.85 -18.68
N HIS A 157 -16.33 13.84 -19.37
CA HIS A 157 -15.01 13.97 -18.74
C HIS A 157 -14.85 15.27 -17.93
N LYS A 158 -15.49 16.36 -18.37
CA LYS A 158 -15.49 17.65 -17.68
C LYS A 158 -16.15 17.58 -16.31
N ASN A 159 -17.33 16.98 -16.25
CA ASN A 159 -18.09 16.88 -15.01
C ASN A 159 -17.41 15.96 -13.99
N GLN A 160 -16.70 14.94 -14.47
CA GLN A 160 -16.09 13.93 -13.61
C GLN A 160 -14.64 14.20 -13.22
N TYR A 161 -14.05 15.23 -13.81
CA TYR A 161 -12.67 15.67 -13.54
C TYR A 161 -12.38 15.87 -12.05
N ILE A 162 -13.29 16.54 -11.32
CA ILE A 162 -13.10 16.84 -9.89
C ILE A 162 -13.05 15.55 -9.07
N TYR A 163 -13.91 14.58 -9.38
CA TYR A 163 -13.91 13.28 -8.70
C TYR A 163 -12.64 12.49 -8.96
N PHE A 164 -12.16 12.50 -10.21
CA PHE A 164 -10.90 11.87 -10.60
C PHE A 164 -9.72 12.47 -9.82
N MET A 165 -9.59 13.79 -9.81
CA MET A 165 -8.51 14.46 -9.07
C MET A 165 -8.57 14.20 -7.56
N ASN A 166 -9.76 14.24 -6.97
CA ASN A 166 -9.93 13.90 -5.56
C ASN A 166 -9.56 12.45 -5.25
N ASN A 167 -9.84 11.50 -6.15
CA ASN A 167 -9.45 10.11 -5.98
C ASN A 167 -7.94 9.91 -6.08
N ILE A 168 -7.26 10.61 -7.01
CA ILE A 168 -5.79 10.60 -7.09
C ILE A 168 -5.18 11.09 -5.77
N GLU A 169 -5.65 12.23 -5.25
CA GLU A 169 -5.12 12.79 -4.00
C GLU A 169 -5.42 11.87 -2.80
N LYS A 170 -6.58 11.23 -2.76
CA LYS A 170 -6.89 10.21 -1.74
C LYS A 170 -5.92 9.02 -1.80
N ILE A 171 -5.59 8.53 -3.00
CA ILE A 171 -4.62 7.44 -3.17
C ILE A 171 -3.23 7.88 -2.71
N GLN A 172 -2.82 9.10 -3.05
CA GLN A 172 -1.56 9.66 -2.59
C GLN A 172 -1.50 9.78 -1.07
N MET A 173 -2.54 10.32 -0.43
CA MET A 173 -2.60 10.45 1.03
C MET A 173 -2.53 9.09 1.72
N ARG A 174 -3.27 8.09 1.20
CA ARG A 174 -3.19 6.71 1.70
C ARG A 174 -1.78 6.13 1.56
N SER A 175 -1.14 6.34 0.41
CA SER A 175 0.25 5.91 0.19
C SER A 175 1.21 6.53 1.21
N ILE A 176 1.05 7.83 1.50
CA ILE A 176 1.87 8.54 2.50
C ILE A 176 1.62 7.99 3.90
N GLU A 177 0.35 7.78 4.27
CA GLU A 177 -0.02 7.21 5.57
C GLU A 177 0.58 5.82 5.78
N GLU A 178 0.50 4.95 4.78
CA GLU A 178 1.05 3.60 4.83
C GLU A 178 2.57 3.57 4.90
N THR A 179 3.24 4.51 4.24
CA THR A 179 4.70 4.57 4.12
C THR A 179 5.37 5.27 5.30
N TYR A 180 4.76 6.34 5.82
CA TYR A 180 5.40 7.20 6.82
C TYR A 180 4.76 7.10 8.21
N ILE A 181 3.43 7.10 8.29
CA ILE A 181 2.71 7.15 9.58
C ILE A 181 2.66 5.77 10.22
N LYS A 182 2.33 4.72 9.45
CA LYS A 182 2.34 3.35 9.98
C LYS A 182 3.75 2.84 10.29
N VAL A 183 4.79 3.43 9.70
CA VAL A 183 6.18 3.12 10.07
C VAL A 183 6.53 3.72 11.43
N SER A 184 6.04 4.92 11.77
CA SER A 184 6.26 5.51 13.10
C SER A 184 5.52 4.80 14.23
N ASP A 185 4.31 4.29 14.00
CA ASP A 185 3.53 3.63 15.06
C ASP A 185 4.03 2.21 15.39
N ASN A 186 4.48 1.45 14.39
CA ASN A 186 5.14 0.16 14.62
C ASN A 186 6.48 0.29 15.38
N SER A 187 7.01 1.51 15.53
CA SER A 187 8.22 1.79 16.32
C SER A 187 7.89 2.04 17.80
N LYS A 188 6.61 2.27 18.14
CA LYS A 188 6.14 2.59 19.50
C LYS A 188 5.46 1.41 20.19
N GLU A 189 5.02 0.40 19.46
CA GLU A 189 4.48 -0.84 20.04
C GLU A 189 5.58 -1.89 20.28
N LYS A 190 6.48 -1.60 21.23
CA LYS A 190 7.21 -2.59 22.05
C LYS A 190 7.74 -1.92 23.33
N LYS A 191 6.82 -1.40 24.12
CA LYS A 191 7.01 -1.18 25.57
C LYS A 191 5.70 -1.47 26.28
N ASP A 192 5.33 -2.74 26.34
CA ASP A 192 4.50 -3.24 27.44
C ASP A 192 5.40 -3.44 28.66
N THR A 193 5.63 -2.34 29.36
CA THR A 193 5.61 -2.34 30.82
C THR A 193 4.61 -1.24 31.15
N GLY A 194 3.47 -1.65 31.70
CA GLY A 194 2.27 -0.82 31.76
C GLY A 194 2.53 0.57 32.31
N ILE A 195 1.99 1.57 31.62
CA ILE A 195 1.34 2.78 32.14
C ILE A 195 0.72 3.48 30.92
N THR A 196 -0.60 3.62 30.99
CA THR A 196 -1.49 4.30 30.04
C THR A 196 -1.13 5.78 29.92
N THR A 197 -0.95 6.31 28.69
CA THR A 197 -1.18 7.74 28.40
C THR A 197 -1.69 7.94 26.98
N VAL A 198 -3.01 8.05 26.85
CA VAL A 198 -3.74 8.63 25.70
C VAL A 198 -3.88 10.15 25.97
N PRO A 199 -3.68 11.07 25.00
CA PRO A 199 -4.01 12.48 25.18
C PRO A 199 -5.50 12.76 24.86
N PRO A 200 -6.04 13.90 25.34
CA PRO A 200 -7.37 13.98 25.95
C PRO A 200 -8.48 14.28 24.95
N SER A 201 -9.55 13.48 25.01
CA SER A 201 -10.85 13.78 24.39
C SER A 201 -11.97 13.42 25.36
N ILE A 202 -12.35 14.41 26.16
CA ILE A 202 -13.70 14.76 26.63
C ILE A 202 -14.69 13.60 26.87
N ASN A 203 -15.09 13.44 28.14
CA ASN A 203 -16.34 12.85 28.64
C ASN A 203 -16.52 11.32 28.57
N ARG A 204 -15.63 10.54 29.19
CA ARG A 204 -15.94 9.14 29.57
C ARG A 204 -16.15 8.94 31.07
N GLU A 205 -15.48 9.71 31.93
CA GLU A 205 -15.57 9.56 33.39
C GLU A 205 -16.92 10.02 33.99
N LEU A 206 -17.62 10.95 33.35
CA LEU A 206 -18.95 11.42 33.79
C LEU A 206 -20.06 10.35 33.68
N PHE A 207 -19.84 9.29 32.91
CA PHE A 207 -20.82 8.21 32.71
C PHE A 207 -20.48 6.93 33.49
N GLU A 208 -19.22 6.77 33.93
CA GLU A 208 -18.78 5.57 34.64
C GLU A 208 -19.02 5.65 36.15
N ASN A 209 -19.01 6.86 36.75
CA ASN A 209 -19.39 7.06 38.16
C ASN A 209 -20.03 8.46 38.35
N PRO A 210 -21.37 8.59 38.21
CA PRO A 210 -22.02 9.88 38.38
C PRO A 210 -21.84 10.38 39.83
N PRO A 211 -21.55 11.68 40.03
CA PRO A 211 -21.51 12.30 41.36
C PRO A 211 -22.77 12.00 42.17
N PRO A 212 -22.66 11.82 43.51
CA PRO A 212 -23.79 11.44 44.36
C PRO A 212 -24.98 12.42 44.27
N GLU A 213 -24.74 13.69 43.96
CA GLU A 213 -25.78 14.71 43.73
C GLU A 213 -26.69 14.39 42.52
N LEU A 214 -26.14 13.80 41.45
CA LEU A 214 -26.92 13.41 40.27
C LEU A 214 -27.76 12.15 40.52
N LEU A 215 -27.27 11.23 41.35
CA LEU A 215 -28.04 10.06 41.77
C LEU A 215 -29.22 10.46 42.67
N GLU A 216 -29.04 11.44 43.54
CA GLU A 216 -30.11 11.98 44.38
C GLU A 216 -31.17 12.72 43.54
N PHE A 217 -30.75 13.48 42.52
CA PHE A 217 -31.66 14.13 41.58
C PHE A 217 -32.48 13.12 40.75
N ILE A 218 -31.85 12.05 40.26
CA ILE A 218 -32.53 10.98 39.51
C ILE A 218 -33.52 10.22 40.41
N ASN A 219 -33.15 9.93 41.65
CA ASN A 219 -34.04 9.28 42.62
C ASN A 219 -35.24 10.16 42.98
N ASN A 220 -35.03 11.47 43.15
CA ASN A 220 -36.13 12.42 43.40
C ASN A 220 -37.06 12.57 42.18
N MET A 221 -36.54 12.50 40.96
CA MET A 221 -37.37 12.48 39.74
C MET A 221 -38.21 11.20 39.61
N ASN A 222 -37.66 10.05 39.97
CA ASN A 222 -38.41 8.78 39.92
C ASN A 222 -39.49 8.71 41.01
N LYS A 223 -39.20 9.19 42.22
CA LYS A 223 -40.18 9.28 43.32
C LYS A 223 -41.34 10.23 43.00
N LYS A 224 -41.09 11.28 42.19
CA LYS A 224 -42.13 12.20 41.70
C LYS A 224 -43.01 11.59 40.61
N LYS A 225 -42.48 10.63 39.83
CA LYS A 225 -43.25 9.90 38.81
C LYS A 225 -44.16 8.81 39.41
N GLU A 226 -43.73 8.14 40.49
CA GLU A 226 -44.57 7.13 41.17
C GLU A 226 -45.74 7.74 41.94
N ASN A 227 -45.63 8.99 42.41
CA ASN A 227 -46.70 9.68 43.15
C ASN A 227 -47.67 10.49 42.27
N SER A 228 -47.59 10.37 40.94
CA SER A 228 -48.58 10.99 40.05
C SER A 228 -49.81 10.08 39.97
N PRO A 229 -51.00 10.53 40.40
CA PRO A 229 -52.18 9.66 40.43
C PRO A 229 -52.53 9.19 39.02
N ARG A 230 -52.62 7.87 38.90
CA ARG A 230 -53.06 7.17 37.70
C ARG A 230 -54.58 7.33 37.62
N ASN A 231 -55.03 8.47 37.10
CA ASN A 231 -56.44 8.70 36.84
C ASN A 231 -56.77 8.11 35.46
N GLU A 232 -57.55 7.02 35.55
CA GLU A 232 -58.65 6.56 34.70
C GLU A 232 -58.91 7.33 33.39
#